data_AF-A0A8S3FFE0-F1
#
_entry.id   AF-A0A8S3FFE0-F1
#
_cell.length_a   1.000
_cell.length_b   1.000
_cell.length_c   1.000
_cell.angle_alpha   90.00
_cell.angle_beta   90.00
_cell.angle_gamma   90.00
#
_symmetry.space_group_name_H-M   'P 1'
#
loop_
_entity.id
_entity.type
_entity.pdbx_description
1 polymer ?
#
loop_
_entity_poly.entity_id
_entity_poly.type
_entity_poly.pdbx_seq_one_letter_code
_entity_poly.pdbx_strand_id
1 'polypeptide(L)'
;LSCDDYVTIDYLLQIYRKNTTTSWNRSRGVHCSFTKFLRNYPDVFQVDDKRVRLVERNCDMDIDMNDVDEMDFESSQNEISSNNDIDNDEHWFCFDDLFVTCVTRDQIKKHYGQSDCAYMLFYRQKDRNRSKMDCSDNIPYSIPQWLFDEVVEKNKILDGKRETYEKYKSQLQVTIYPSEWFEVIDGCRLTLNNNDQVLFPDKYGEHIFDKRTKMNDFISKLEV
;
A
#
# COMPACT_ATOMS: atom_id res chain seq x y z
N LEU A 1 7.97 -20.95 -4.29
CA LEU A 1 6.81 -21.71 -4.81
C LEU A 1 7.15 -22.00 -6.25
N SER A 2 7.29 -23.28 -6.61
CA SER A 2 7.43 -23.67 -8.03
C SER A 2 6.11 -23.37 -8.74
N CYS A 3 6.12 -23.02 -10.04
CA CYS A 3 4.93 -22.68 -10.81
C CYS A 3 3.88 -23.81 -10.88
N ASP A 4 4.28 -25.05 -10.59
CA ASP A 4 3.42 -26.23 -10.70
C ASP A 4 2.65 -26.62 -9.44
N ASP A 5 2.97 -26.04 -8.28
CA ASP A 5 2.38 -26.49 -7.02
C ASP A 5 1.29 -25.55 -6.51
N TYR A 6 0.05 -26.07 -6.47
CA TYR A 6 -1.06 -25.43 -5.78
C TYR A 6 -0.85 -25.43 -4.27
N VAL A 7 -0.98 -24.25 -3.65
CA VAL A 7 -0.80 -24.08 -2.21
C VAL A 7 -2.09 -23.59 -1.57
N THR A 8 -2.42 -24.11 -0.38
CA THR A 8 -3.64 -23.71 0.32
C THR A 8 -3.54 -22.28 0.85
N ILE A 9 -4.67 -21.57 0.82
CA ILE A 9 -4.77 -20.20 1.37
C ILE A 9 -4.38 -20.16 2.85
N ASP A 10 -4.76 -21.18 3.62
CA ASP A 10 -4.43 -21.29 5.04
C ASP A 10 -2.92 -21.39 5.29
N TYR A 11 -2.20 -22.10 4.41
CA TYR A 11 -0.75 -22.19 4.50
C TYR A 11 -0.06 -20.85 4.19
N LEU A 12 -0.57 -20.10 3.19
CA LEU A 12 -0.08 -18.74 2.91
C LEU A 12 -0.35 -17.77 4.07
N LEU A 13 -1.53 -17.85 4.69
CA LEU A 13 -1.85 -17.10 5.89
C LEU A 13 -0.95 -17.48 7.08
N GLN A 14 -0.56 -18.74 7.20
CA GLN A 14 0.37 -19.21 8.22
C GLN A 14 1.79 -18.66 7.98
N ILE A 15 2.28 -18.68 6.75
CA ILE A 15 3.56 -18.04 6.38
C ILE A 15 3.50 -16.53 6.63
N TYR A 16 2.40 -15.88 6.26
CA TYR A 16 2.20 -14.45 6.50
C TYR A 16 2.29 -14.10 7.98
N ARG A 17 1.63 -14.88 8.85
CA ARG A 17 1.69 -14.71 10.31
C ARG A 17 3.09 -14.96 10.88
N LYS A 18 3.87 -15.87 10.28
CA LYS A 18 5.24 -16.16 10.71
C LYS A 18 6.20 -15.03 10.37
N ASN A 19 5.98 -14.33 9.25
CA ASN A 19 6.85 -13.26 8.77
C ASN A 19 6.39 -11.85 9.17
N THR A 20 5.13 -11.70 9.59
CA THR A 20 4.52 -10.40 9.93
C THR A 20 3.99 -10.45 11.35
N THR A 21 4.32 -9.47 12.19
CA THR A 21 3.82 -9.35 13.58
C THR A 21 2.30 -9.11 13.69
N THR A 22 1.60 -8.99 12.57
CA THR A 22 0.19 -8.62 12.52
C THR A 22 -0.59 -9.60 11.65
N SER A 23 -1.79 -10.00 12.07
CA SER A 23 -2.68 -10.85 11.26
C SER A 23 -3.26 -10.07 10.07
N TRP A 24 -3.51 -10.74 8.95
CA TRP A 24 -4.06 -10.14 7.72
C TRP A 24 -5.29 -9.23 7.93
N ASN A 25 -6.27 -9.69 8.72
CA ASN A 25 -7.49 -8.92 8.99
C ASN A 25 -7.24 -7.61 9.74
N ARG A 26 -6.09 -7.49 10.42
CA ARG A 26 -5.67 -6.29 11.16
C ARG A 26 -4.82 -5.35 10.30
N SER A 27 -4.18 -5.84 9.24
CA SER A 27 -3.38 -5.02 8.31
C SER A 27 -4.18 -4.43 7.16
N ARG A 28 -5.27 -5.07 6.72
CA ARG A 28 -6.12 -4.59 5.60
C ARG A 28 -7.60 -4.36 5.96
N GLY A 29 -7.92 -4.39 7.26
CA GLY A 29 -9.27 -4.16 7.76
C GLY A 29 -10.26 -5.29 7.42
N VAL A 30 -11.46 -5.20 8.00
CA VAL A 30 -12.53 -6.22 7.92
C VAL A 30 -13.03 -6.44 6.48
N HIS A 31 -12.77 -5.52 5.55
CA HIS A 31 -13.34 -5.51 4.21
C HIS A 31 -12.54 -6.29 3.14
N CYS A 32 -11.28 -6.65 3.41
CA CYS A 32 -10.41 -7.33 2.44
C CYS A 32 -9.95 -8.70 2.94
N SER A 33 -10.78 -9.73 2.72
CA SER A 33 -10.34 -11.11 2.95
C SER A 33 -9.13 -11.47 2.07
N PHE A 34 -8.27 -12.35 2.56
CA PHE A 34 -7.06 -12.78 1.84
C PHE A 34 -7.38 -13.30 0.44
N THR A 35 -8.47 -14.04 0.31
CA THR A 35 -8.97 -14.57 -0.96
C THR A 35 -9.39 -13.48 -1.93
N LYS A 36 -10.06 -12.41 -1.47
CA LYS A 36 -10.42 -11.26 -2.32
C LYS A 36 -9.19 -10.54 -2.84
N PHE A 37 -8.16 -10.38 -2.00
CA PHE A 37 -6.91 -9.76 -2.41
C PHE A 37 -6.20 -10.56 -3.50
N LEU A 38 -6.08 -11.88 -3.35
CA LEU A 38 -5.41 -12.69 -4.38
C LEU A 38 -6.15 -12.68 -5.72
N ARG A 39 -7.49 -12.60 -5.69
CA ARG A 39 -8.32 -12.47 -6.89
C ARG A 39 -8.18 -11.11 -7.59
N ASN A 40 -7.67 -10.08 -6.92
CA ASN A 40 -7.41 -8.78 -7.54
C ASN A 40 -6.12 -8.76 -8.38
N TYR A 41 -5.31 -9.84 -8.35
CA TYR A 41 -4.07 -9.95 -9.11
C TYR A 41 -4.03 -11.28 -9.88
N PRO A 42 -4.95 -11.50 -10.83
CA PRO A 42 -5.03 -12.73 -11.61
C PRO A 42 -3.82 -12.94 -12.53
N ASP A 43 -3.10 -11.86 -12.84
CA ASP A 43 -1.86 -11.81 -13.61
C ASP A 43 -0.65 -12.42 -12.87
N VAL A 44 -0.76 -12.59 -11.55
CA VAL A 44 0.28 -13.17 -10.69
C VAL A 44 -0.23 -14.44 -10.00
N PHE A 45 -1.49 -14.46 -9.58
CA PHE A 45 -2.06 -15.55 -8.78
C PHE A 45 -3.30 -16.15 -9.45
N GLN A 46 -3.27 -17.46 -9.69
CA GLN A 46 -4.49 -18.21 -10.00
C GLN A 46 -5.07 -18.75 -8.70
N VAL A 47 -6.32 -18.39 -8.39
CA VAL A 47 -7.00 -18.76 -7.14
C VAL A 47 -8.18 -19.69 -7.44
N ASP A 48 -8.04 -20.97 -7.11
CA ASP A 48 -9.14 -21.92 -7.02
C ASP A 48 -9.73 -21.89 -5.61
N ASP A 49 -10.97 -22.36 -5.41
CA ASP A 49 -11.77 -22.32 -4.18
C ASP A 49 -11.02 -22.04 -2.86
N LYS A 50 -10.01 -22.85 -2.52
CA LYS A 50 -9.11 -22.64 -1.36
C LYS A 50 -7.61 -22.78 -1.66
N ARG A 51 -7.22 -22.77 -2.94
CA ARG A 51 -5.84 -23.02 -3.38
C ARG A 51 -5.37 -21.91 -4.31
N VAL A 52 -4.06 -21.66 -4.30
CA VAL A 52 -3.43 -20.55 -4.99
C VAL A 52 -2.16 -21.07 -5.64
N ARG A 53 -1.94 -20.71 -6.92
CA ARG A 53 -0.68 -20.96 -7.62
C ARG A 53 -0.19 -19.67 -8.27
N LEU A 54 1.08 -19.65 -8.65
CA LEU A 54 1.65 -18.58 -9.47
C LEU A 54 1.40 -18.87 -10.95
N VAL A 55 0.93 -17.88 -11.69
CA VAL A 55 0.78 -18.01 -13.15
C VAL A 55 2.15 -17.96 -13.79
N GLU A 56 2.48 -18.97 -14.59
CA GLU A 56 3.75 -19.09 -15.28
C GLU A 56 3.73 -18.22 -16.55
N ARG A 57 4.57 -17.18 -16.61
CA ARG A 57 4.74 -16.40 -17.85
C ARG A 57 5.71 -17.14 -18.76
N ASN A 58 5.20 -17.74 -19.85
CA ASN A 58 6.05 -18.23 -20.92
C ASN A 58 6.78 -17.04 -21.55
N CYS A 59 8.10 -16.98 -21.31
CA CYS A 59 8.99 -15.98 -21.86
C CYS A 59 9.59 -16.48 -23.18
N ASP A 60 8.76 -16.83 -24.17
CA ASP A 60 9.24 -17.22 -25.50
C ASP A 60 8.27 -16.65 -26.55
N MET A 61 8.46 -15.39 -26.93
CA MET A 61 8.12 -14.85 -28.25
C MET A 61 8.92 -13.56 -28.47
N ASP A 62 9.58 -13.48 -29.63
CA ASP A 62 10.41 -12.38 -30.09
C ASP A 62 9.65 -11.03 -30.06
N ILE A 63 10.23 -10.04 -29.39
CA ILE A 63 9.73 -8.66 -29.36
C ILE A 63 10.23 -7.97 -30.63
N ASP A 64 9.37 -7.85 -31.65
CA ASP A 64 9.49 -6.78 -32.66
C ASP A 64 8.95 -5.50 -32.01
N MET A 65 9.87 -4.57 -31.71
CA MET A 65 9.52 -3.25 -31.18
C MET A 65 8.85 -2.44 -32.27
N ASN A 66 7.51 -2.48 -32.36
CA ASN A 66 6.75 -1.39 -33.00
C ASN A 66 5.26 -1.26 -32.61
N ASP A 67 4.67 -2.10 -31.75
CA ASP A 67 3.26 -1.94 -31.37
C ASP A 67 3.06 -2.09 -29.85
N VAL A 68 2.92 -0.96 -29.17
CA VAL A 68 2.53 -0.79 -27.75
C VAL A 68 1.63 0.45 -27.78
N ASP A 69 0.31 0.42 -27.55
CA ASP A 69 -0.47 -0.29 -26.54
C ASP A 69 -1.88 -0.62 -27.07
N GLU A 70 -2.33 -1.87 -26.92
CA GLU A 70 -3.76 -2.18 -26.80
C GLU A 70 -3.92 -3.54 -26.08
N MET A 71 -4.95 -3.63 -25.24
CA MET A 71 -5.51 -4.79 -24.52
C MET A 71 -4.92 -5.13 -23.14
N ASP A 72 -5.71 -5.51 -22.14
CA ASP A 72 -7.14 -5.40 -21.86
C ASP A 72 -7.28 -5.80 -20.38
N PHE A 73 -7.93 -4.97 -19.56
CA PHE A 73 -8.15 -5.28 -18.14
C PHE A 73 -9.59 -5.75 -17.96
N GLU A 74 -9.82 -7.05 -18.17
CA GLU A 74 -11.13 -7.67 -17.92
C GLU A 74 -11.42 -7.80 -16.42
N SER A 75 -12.19 -6.83 -15.95
CA SER A 75 -13.07 -6.95 -14.78
C SER A 75 -14.06 -8.10 -15.00
N SER A 76 -14.19 -9.00 -14.02
CA SER A 76 -15.16 -10.10 -14.07
C SER A 76 -16.57 -9.60 -14.37
N GLN A 77 -17.05 -9.99 -15.53
CA GLN A 77 -18.44 -9.98 -15.94
C GLN A 77 -19.28 -10.74 -14.91
N ASN A 78 -20.25 -10.06 -14.32
CA ASN A 78 -21.52 -10.71 -14.01
C ASN A 78 -22.45 -10.32 -15.16
N GLU A 79 -22.60 -11.27 -16.09
CA GLU A 79 -23.64 -11.41 -17.12
C GLU A 79 -24.20 -10.10 -17.70
N ILE A 80 -23.48 -9.53 -18.66
CA ILE A 80 -24.11 -8.72 -19.70
C ILE A 80 -24.57 -9.72 -20.76
N SER A 81 -25.86 -10.01 -20.76
CA SER A 81 -26.53 -10.59 -21.92
C SER A 81 -26.25 -9.66 -23.10
N SER A 82 -25.50 -10.19 -24.06
CA SER A 82 -25.20 -9.61 -25.35
C SER A 82 -26.47 -9.16 -26.04
N ASN A 83 -26.69 -7.85 -26.06
CA ASN A 83 -27.43 -7.18 -27.10
C ASN A 83 -26.61 -5.97 -27.52
N ASN A 84 -26.30 -5.95 -28.82
CA ASN A 84 -25.52 -4.95 -29.51
C ASN A 84 -26.04 -3.54 -29.20
N ASP A 85 -25.19 -2.70 -28.62
CA ASP A 85 -25.25 -1.24 -28.75
C ASP A 85 -23.81 -0.71 -28.60
N ILE A 86 -23.15 -0.63 -29.75
CA ILE A 86 -21.94 0.17 -29.97
C ILE A 86 -22.35 1.65 -29.77
N ASP A 87 -21.43 2.45 -29.21
CA ASP A 87 -21.55 3.86 -28.81
C ASP A 87 -22.25 4.12 -27.46
N ASN A 88 -21.47 4.23 -26.38
CA ASN A 88 -21.55 5.30 -25.37
C ASN A 88 -20.45 5.12 -24.29
N ASP A 89 -19.27 5.70 -24.52
CA ASP A 89 -18.13 5.75 -23.57
C ASP A 89 -18.43 6.66 -22.36
N GLU A 90 -19.43 6.32 -21.55
CA GLU A 90 -19.78 7.09 -20.36
C GLU A 90 -19.27 6.41 -19.09
N HIS A 91 -18.00 6.63 -18.76
CA HIS A 91 -17.42 6.19 -17.49
C HIS A 91 -17.68 7.23 -16.38
N TRP A 92 -18.23 6.79 -15.26
CA TRP A 92 -18.47 7.63 -14.09
C TRP A 92 -17.50 7.27 -12.97
N PHE A 93 -17.04 8.30 -12.23
CA PHE A 93 -16.13 8.13 -11.11
C PHE A 93 -16.67 8.85 -9.86
N CYS A 94 -16.50 8.22 -8.71
CA CYS A 94 -16.74 8.81 -7.40
C CYS A 94 -15.39 9.26 -6.83
N PHE A 95 -15.33 10.53 -6.42
CA PHE A 95 -14.18 11.14 -5.75
C PHE A 95 -14.54 11.33 -4.28
N ASP A 96 -13.96 10.50 -3.42
CA ASP A 96 -14.16 10.51 -1.98
C ASP A 96 -12.82 10.77 -1.29
N ASP A 97 -12.49 12.05 -1.17
CA ASP A 97 -11.24 12.59 -0.63
C ASP A 97 -9.97 11.92 -1.18
N LEU A 98 -9.48 10.88 -0.50
CA LEU A 98 -8.27 10.14 -0.84
C LEU A 98 -8.50 9.04 -1.87
N PHE A 99 -9.75 8.68 -2.14
CA PHE A 99 -10.12 7.54 -2.97
C PHE A 99 -10.87 7.99 -4.23
N VAL A 100 -10.52 7.36 -5.35
CA VAL A 100 -11.21 7.51 -6.62
C VAL A 100 -11.64 6.12 -7.08
N THR A 101 -12.93 5.93 -7.30
CA THR A 101 -13.50 4.63 -7.71
C THR A 101 -14.42 4.78 -8.90
N CYS A 102 -14.37 3.84 -9.84
CA CYS A 102 -15.35 3.75 -10.91
C CYS A 102 -16.73 3.39 -10.34
N VAL A 103 -17.77 4.07 -10.81
CA VAL A 103 -19.16 3.85 -10.40
C VAL A 103 -20.07 3.76 -11.61
N THR A 104 -21.20 3.07 -11.48
CA THR A 104 -22.21 3.00 -12.54
C THR A 104 -23.32 4.03 -12.30
N ARG A 105 -24.03 4.38 -13.37
CA ARG A 105 -25.19 5.29 -13.28
C ARG A 105 -26.25 4.79 -12.29
N ASP A 106 -26.43 3.48 -12.17
CA ASP A 106 -27.39 2.89 -11.24
C ASP A 106 -26.93 3.03 -9.79
N GLN A 107 -25.63 2.93 -9.52
CA GLN A 107 -25.06 3.20 -8.20
C GLN A 107 -25.24 4.67 -7.82
N ILE A 108 -25.04 5.61 -8.76
CA ILE A 108 -25.30 7.04 -8.54
C ILE A 108 -26.77 7.27 -8.16
N LYS A 109 -27.71 6.71 -8.94
CA LYS A 109 -29.14 6.83 -8.64
C LYS A 109 -29.52 6.22 -7.30
N LYS A 110 -28.94 5.08 -6.93
CA LYS A 110 -29.19 4.40 -5.65
C LYS A 110 -28.66 5.23 -4.49
N HIS A 111 -27.43 5.73 -4.59
CA HIS A 111 -26.77 6.51 -3.55
C HIS A 111 -27.56 7.80 -3.26
N TYR A 112 -27.95 8.52 -4.31
CA TYR A 112 -28.62 9.82 -4.18
C TYR A 112 -30.15 9.78 -4.19
N GLY A 113 -30.74 8.57 -4.24
CA GLY A 113 -32.18 8.37 -4.28
C GLY A 113 -32.79 7.80 -3.00
N GLN A 114 -31.97 7.37 -2.03
CA GLN A 114 -32.42 6.69 -0.81
C GLN A 114 -31.82 7.29 0.47
N SER A 115 -30.49 7.29 0.60
CA SER A 115 -29.79 7.67 1.84
C SER A 115 -29.26 9.10 1.82
N ASP A 116 -28.67 9.49 0.70
CA ASP A 116 -27.94 10.75 0.58
C ASP A 116 -28.57 11.61 -0.51
N CYS A 117 -28.30 12.91 -0.48
CA CYS A 117 -28.78 13.83 -1.50
C CYS A 117 -27.61 14.63 -2.08
N ALA A 118 -27.67 14.87 -3.39
CA ALA A 118 -26.71 15.75 -4.03
C ALA A 118 -27.04 17.20 -3.66
N TYR A 119 -26.09 17.91 -3.06
CA TYR A 119 -26.23 19.34 -2.78
C TYR A 119 -26.09 20.21 -4.04
N MET A 120 -25.28 19.78 -5.01
CA MET A 120 -24.97 20.54 -6.21
C MET A 120 -24.88 19.62 -7.43
N LEU A 121 -25.42 20.09 -8.55
CA LEU A 121 -25.38 19.40 -9.84
C LEU A 121 -24.76 20.32 -10.89
N PHE A 122 -23.80 19.77 -11.64
CA PHE A 122 -23.14 20.48 -12.73
C PHE A 122 -23.64 19.95 -14.07
N TYR A 123 -24.05 20.85 -14.96
CA TYR A 123 -24.51 20.52 -16.31
C TYR A 123 -23.64 21.25 -17.34
N ARG A 124 -23.42 20.59 -18.47
CA ARG A 124 -22.73 21.15 -19.64
C ARG A 124 -23.63 21.00 -20.86
N GLN A 125 -23.65 22.02 -21.71
CA GLN A 125 -24.35 21.95 -23.00
C GLN A 125 -23.69 20.90 -23.88
N LYS A 126 -24.48 19.97 -24.42
CA LYS A 126 -23.99 18.83 -25.23
C LYS A 126 -23.17 19.28 -26.44
N ASP A 127 -23.59 20.37 -27.09
CA ASP A 127 -22.94 20.92 -28.28
C ASP A 127 -21.57 21.58 -28.00
N ARG A 128 -21.20 21.73 -26.72
CA ARG A 128 -19.91 22.28 -26.28
C ARG A 128 -18.93 21.22 -25.82
N ASN A 129 -19.24 19.93 -25.99
CA ASN A 129 -18.28 18.87 -25.69
C ASN A 129 -17.07 19.07 -26.62
N ARG A 130 -15.85 19.12 -26.04
CA ARG A 130 -14.64 19.12 -26.88
C ARG A 130 -14.73 17.84 -27.72
N SER A 131 -14.50 17.96 -29.02
CA SER A 131 -14.48 16.79 -29.90
C SER A 131 -13.56 15.75 -29.28
N LYS A 132 -13.97 14.47 -29.24
CA LYS A 132 -13.21 13.35 -28.62
C LYS A 132 -11.74 13.31 -29.06
N MET A 133 -11.43 13.91 -30.21
CA MET A 133 -10.12 14.02 -30.84
C MET A 133 -9.12 14.98 -30.13
N ASP A 134 -9.58 15.84 -29.23
CA ASP A 134 -8.69 16.72 -28.43
C ASP A 134 -8.20 16.08 -27.12
N CYS A 135 -8.58 14.82 -26.85
CA CYS A 135 -8.27 14.12 -25.60
C CYS A 135 -7.34 12.91 -25.78
N SER A 136 -7.05 12.49 -27.01
CA SER A 136 -5.99 11.51 -27.26
C SER A 136 -4.64 12.23 -27.33
N ASP A 137 -3.76 11.84 -26.42
CA ASP A 137 -2.31 12.04 -26.42
C ASP A 137 -1.75 13.45 -26.20
N ASN A 138 -2.59 14.50 -26.22
CA ASN A 138 -2.15 15.88 -25.97
C ASN A 138 -3.05 16.63 -24.99
N ILE A 139 -3.25 16.09 -23.79
CA ILE A 139 -3.53 16.97 -22.65
C ILE A 139 -2.15 17.44 -22.16
N PRO A 140 -1.82 18.74 -22.25
CA PRO A 140 -2.66 19.73 -21.59
C PRO A 140 -2.71 21.12 -22.27
N TYR A 141 -3.47 22.04 -21.69
CA TYR A 141 -2.98 23.41 -21.57
C TYR A 141 -1.49 23.35 -21.25
N SER A 142 -0.61 23.74 -22.17
CA SER A 142 0.85 23.69 -21.99
C SER A 142 1.21 24.12 -20.57
N ILE A 143 1.47 23.13 -19.71
CA ILE A 143 1.79 23.39 -18.31
C ILE A 143 3.13 24.10 -18.39
N PRO A 144 3.26 25.33 -17.88
CA PRO A 144 4.53 26.02 -17.92
C PRO A 144 5.61 25.15 -17.30
N GLN A 145 6.77 25.05 -17.95
CA GLN A 145 7.86 24.18 -17.51
C GLN A 145 8.24 24.40 -16.04
N TRP A 146 8.23 25.65 -15.57
CA TRP A 146 8.55 25.99 -14.19
C TRP A 146 7.59 25.34 -13.16
N LEU A 147 6.31 25.12 -13.53
CA LEU A 147 5.33 24.47 -12.65
C LEU A 147 5.55 22.96 -12.62
N PHE A 148 5.94 22.38 -13.75
CA PHE A 148 6.34 20.97 -13.81
C PHE A 148 7.59 20.74 -12.95
N ASP A 149 8.61 21.58 -13.11
CA ASP A 149 9.85 21.50 -12.34
C ASP A 149 9.59 21.67 -10.83
N GLU A 150 8.71 22.60 -10.44
CA GLU A 150 8.30 22.77 -9.04
C GLU A 150 7.63 21.50 -8.49
N VAL A 151 6.70 20.89 -9.22
CA VAL A 151 6.03 19.64 -8.79
C VAL A 151 7.05 18.51 -8.62
N VAL A 152 7.98 18.37 -9.57
CA VAL A 152 9.05 17.36 -9.50
C VAL A 152 9.94 17.59 -8.27
N GLU A 153 10.34 18.84 -8.02
CA GLU A 153 11.15 19.18 -6.85
C GLU A 153 10.42 18.87 -5.53
N LYS A 154 9.15 19.27 -5.42
CA LYS A 154 8.33 19.01 -4.23
C LYS A 154 8.14 17.52 -3.98
N ASN A 155 7.91 16.73 -5.04
CA ASN A 155 7.82 15.28 -4.95
C ASN A 155 9.13 14.67 -4.47
N LYS A 156 10.28 15.10 -5.01
CA LYS A 156 11.60 14.64 -4.56
C LYS A 156 11.86 14.95 -3.10
N ILE A 157 11.50 16.13 -2.62
CA ILE A 157 11.60 16.51 -1.20
C ILE A 157 10.71 15.62 -0.34
N LEU A 158 9.48 15.35 -0.81
CA LEU A 158 8.51 14.54 -0.10
C LEU A 158 8.99 13.07 0.01
N ASP A 159 9.57 12.52 -1.05
CA ASP A 159 10.14 11.18 -1.02
C ASP A 159 11.35 11.08 -0.10
N GLY A 160 12.22 12.11 -0.09
CA GLY A 160 13.30 12.19 0.91
C GLY A 160 12.78 12.20 2.35
N LYS A 161 11.70 12.93 2.62
CA LYS A 161 11.04 12.92 3.94
C LYS A 161 10.41 11.57 4.28
N ARG A 162 9.84 10.86 3.30
CA ARG A 162 9.33 9.49 3.51
C ARG A 162 10.45 8.53 3.87
N GLU A 163 11.60 8.63 3.19
CA GLU A 163 12.75 7.78 3.47
C GLU A 163 13.31 8.03 4.88
N THR A 164 13.48 9.30 5.29
CA THR A 164 13.94 9.62 6.66
C THR A 164 12.94 9.17 7.72
N TYR A 165 11.64 9.34 7.45
CA TYR A 165 10.59 8.86 8.34
C TYR A 165 10.59 7.33 8.47
N GLU A 166 10.71 6.59 7.39
CA GLU A 166 10.79 5.12 7.45
C GLU A 166 12.07 4.63 8.14
N LYS A 167 13.21 5.31 7.96
CA LYS A 167 14.44 5.05 8.72
C LYS A 167 14.26 5.30 10.22
N TYR A 168 13.65 6.43 10.60
CA TYR A 168 13.36 6.71 12.00
C TYR A 168 12.40 5.68 12.60
N LYS A 169 11.37 5.30 11.85
CA LYS A 169 10.39 4.28 12.26
C LYS A 169 11.02 2.89 12.38
N SER A 170 12.06 2.58 11.61
CA SER A 170 12.80 1.31 11.74
C SER A 170 13.80 1.33 12.90
N GLN A 171 14.07 2.47 13.53
CA GLN A 171 14.96 2.58 14.68
C GLN A 171 14.28 2.22 16.01
N LEU A 172 15.08 1.72 16.94
CA LEU A 172 14.77 1.35 18.32
C LEU A 172 15.81 2.03 19.21
N GLN A 173 15.35 2.79 20.20
CA GLN A 173 16.19 3.36 21.23
C GLN A 173 16.26 2.38 22.40
N VAL A 174 17.47 1.98 22.78
CA VAL A 174 17.74 1.04 23.87
C VAL A 174 18.62 1.72 24.90
N THR A 175 18.17 1.76 26.15
CA THR A 175 18.91 2.28 27.29
C THR A 175 19.29 1.10 28.18
N ILE A 176 20.57 1.02 28.55
CA ILE A 176 21.10 -0.06 29.36
C ILE A 176 21.44 0.49 30.74
N TYR A 177 20.93 -0.18 31.76
CA TYR A 177 21.19 0.19 33.14
C TYR A 177 22.02 -0.89 33.82
N PRO A 178 23.21 -0.56 34.34
CA PRO A 178 24.01 -1.47 35.15
C PRO A 178 23.23 -1.94 36.39
N SER A 179 23.46 -3.18 36.82
CA SER A 179 22.83 -3.72 38.04
C SER A 179 23.22 -2.94 39.29
N GLU A 180 24.41 -2.33 39.31
CA GLU A 180 24.95 -1.51 40.40
C GLU A 180 24.09 -0.27 40.71
N TRP A 181 23.21 0.13 39.80
CA TRP A 181 22.33 1.29 39.96
C TRP A 181 21.00 0.96 40.64
N PHE A 182 20.76 -0.33 40.91
CA PHE A 182 19.52 -0.78 41.51
C PHE A 182 19.80 -1.45 42.85
N GLU A 183 19.09 -0.98 43.87
CA GLU A 183 19.02 -1.68 45.15
C GLU A 183 17.79 -2.58 45.19
N VAL A 184 17.96 -3.80 45.68
CA VAL A 184 16.88 -4.76 45.87
C VAL A 184 16.22 -4.48 47.21
N ILE A 185 15.04 -3.87 47.18
CA ILE A 185 14.19 -3.64 48.34
C ILE A 185 13.12 -4.73 48.38
N ASP A 186 12.94 -5.36 49.56
CA ASP A 186 11.92 -6.38 49.83
C ASP A 186 11.91 -7.57 48.84
N GLY A 187 13.08 -7.95 48.32
CA GLY A 187 13.27 -9.13 47.47
C GLY A 187 12.63 -9.08 46.08
N CYS A 188 11.95 -7.98 45.70
CA CYS A 188 11.21 -7.88 44.43
C CYS A 188 11.26 -6.49 43.78
N ARG A 189 11.71 -5.43 44.48
CA ARG A 189 11.64 -4.06 43.97
C ARG A 189 13.04 -3.49 43.75
N LEU A 190 13.35 -3.17 42.50
CA LEU A 190 14.55 -2.42 42.13
C LEU A 190 14.24 -0.92 42.22
N THR A 191 14.97 -0.18 43.05
CA THR A 191 14.90 1.29 43.08
C THR A 191 16.22 1.89 42.61
N LEU A 192 16.14 2.89 41.72
CA LEU A 192 17.31 3.69 41.35
C LEU A 192 17.78 4.48 42.58
N ASN A 193 19.09 4.49 42.83
CA ASN A 193 19.66 5.23 43.95
C ASN A 193 19.42 6.75 43.77
N ASN A 194 18.61 7.32 44.66
CA ASN A 194 18.12 8.72 44.61
C ASN A 194 19.17 9.77 45.03
N ASN A 195 20.44 9.40 45.17
CA ASN A 195 21.48 10.30 45.68
C ASN A 195 22.33 10.82 44.53
N ASP A 196 22.06 12.08 44.20
CA ASP A 196 22.76 12.99 43.30
C ASP A 196 22.69 12.66 41.80
N GLN A 197 22.08 13.60 41.07
CA GLN A 197 22.08 13.78 39.60
C GLN A 197 22.74 12.62 38.85
N VAL A 198 21.92 11.74 38.27
CA VAL A 198 22.37 10.66 37.38
C VAL A 198 23.03 11.32 36.15
N LEU A 199 24.32 11.61 36.27
CA LEU A 199 25.20 11.84 35.14
C LEU A 199 25.29 10.50 34.45
N PHE A 200 24.46 10.31 33.42
CA PHE A 200 24.57 9.17 32.50
C PHE A 200 26.05 9.05 32.11
N PRO A 201 26.78 8.01 32.54
CA PRO A 201 28.13 7.83 32.06
C PRO A 201 27.99 7.53 30.57
N ASP A 202 28.69 8.30 29.74
CA ASP A 202 28.77 8.12 28.29
C ASP A 202 29.10 6.66 27.87
N LYS A 203 29.54 5.81 28.82
CA LYS A 203 29.86 4.39 28.66
C LYS A 203 28.66 3.43 28.53
N TYR A 204 27.47 3.77 29.04
CA TYR A 204 26.29 2.88 29.03
C TYR A 204 25.03 3.57 28.45
N GLY A 205 25.25 4.62 27.64
CA GLY A 205 24.23 5.58 27.21
C GLY A 205 23.09 5.03 26.34
N GLU A 206 22.37 5.95 25.72
CA GLU A 206 21.30 5.61 24.78
C GLU A 206 21.89 5.11 23.46
N HIS A 207 21.50 3.89 23.07
CA HIS A 207 21.93 3.29 21.81
C HIS A 207 20.76 3.19 20.85
N ILE A 208 20.99 3.64 19.61
CA ILE A 208 20.00 3.53 18.53
C ILE A 208 20.35 2.33 17.67
N PHE A 209 19.43 1.38 17.58
CA PHE A 209 19.54 0.18 16.75
C PHE A 209 18.44 0.14 15.70
N ASP A 210 18.67 -0.56 14.60
CA ASP A 210 17.57 -0.95 13.72
C ASP A 210 16.79 -2.09 14.40
N LYS A 211 15.45 -2.05 14.35
CA LYS A 211 14.56 -3.12 14.82
C LYS A 211 14.86 -4.49 14.22
N ARG A 212 15.52 -4.55 13.07
CA ARG A 212 15.93 -5.79 12.39
C ARG A 212 17.33 -6.28 12.78
N THR A 213 18.05 -5.56 13.65
CA THR A 213 19.38 -5.97 14.11
C THR A 213 19.28 -7.31 14.84
N LYS A 214 20.14 -8.27 14.49
CA LYS A 214 20.18 -9.58 15.18
C LYS A 214 20.79 -9.41 16.58
N MET A 215 20.40 -10.28 17.50
CA MET A 215 20.91 -10.23 18.89
C MET A 215 22.44 -10.29 18.97
N ASN A 216 23.10 -11.09 18.14
CA ASN A 216 24.56 -11.16 18.11
C ASN A 216 25.18 -9.81 17.70
N ASP A 217 24.66 -9.17 16.66
CA ASP A 217 25.15 -7.86 16.18
C ASP A 217 24.85 -6.74 17.18
N PHE A 218 23.76 -6.88 17.95
CA PHE A 218 23.43 -6.00 19.06
C PHE A 218 24.44 -6.14 20.21
N ILE A 219 24.73 -7.38 20.64
CA ILE A 219 25.69 -7.66 21.71
C ILE A 219 27.10 -7.19 21.30
N SER A 220 27.56 -7.49 20.09
CA SER A 220 28.89 -7.05 19.61
C SER A 220 29.03 -5.53 19.51
N LYS A 221 27.93 -4.77 19.40
CA LYS A 221 27.95 -3.30 19.44
C LYS A 221 27.94 -2.73 20.86
N LEU A 222 27.55 -3.53 21.84
CA LEU A 222 27.52 -3.18 23.25
C LEU A 222 28.78 -3.63 24.00
N GLU A 223 29.50 -4.60 23.46
CA GLU A 223 30.78 -5.06 23.99
C GLU A 223 31.84 -3.96 23.85
N VAL A 224 32.17 -3.36 25.00
CA VAL A 224 33.46 -2.72 25.31
C VAL A 224 34.52 -3.80 25.55
#